data_AF-A0A1I7VSK4-F1
#
_entry.id   AF-A0A1I7VSK4-F1
#
_cell.length_a   1.000
_cell.length_b   1.000
_cell.length_c   1.000
_cell.angle_alpha   90.00
_cell.angle_beta   90.00
_cell.angle_gamma   90.00
#
_symmetry.space_group_name_H-M   'P 1'
#
loop_
_entity.id
_entity.type
_entity.pdbx_description
1 polymer ?
#
loop_
_entity_poly.entity_id
_entity_poly.type
_entity_poly.pdbx_seq_one_letter_code
_entity_poly.pdbx_strand_id
1 'polypeptide(L)'
;MASRPSTGQRKSALQKDSTTEAGEKPADFVALIAKQSLPRSRHMHFERLVASTAINSSNTATFLAQVKKRVKLSTKATEDTDYLPATYASFNREDYIIIQAPTKETVVDFWRMVWQDGCKLIVCVVEKSQMTMQNDTEKCYQYWPTKPDAKMEIGQKRFTVNLVKKKEEKGFITYDLTLSAHLDADFTSGKVASKDSMDTGAAEDDTKPRHASLFQFTFFFKYFTRLIHSPSSNANFLLSCQVIIFHITNWSNGIWPDLDQLGPFIKTLTSKEIQIIKRAADDYIPPVVLQGFAGLNRTCVVWVATILMKQIERRECFDVEYLARHLVRIRPGAFSDPMSFFVLFGLAFRIASLGGWSAYEDTKDRIKEIKASALVTVKAREKQ
;
A
#
# COMPACT_ATOMS: atom_id res chain seq x y z
N MET A 1 60.26 -30.25 56.81
CA MET A 1 61.20 -29.19 56.41
C MET A 1 60.66 -28.59 55.11
N ALA A 2 59.86 -27.54 55.22
CA ALA A 2 60.21 -26.12 54.98
C ALA A 2 59.94 -25.76 53.49
N SER A 3 59.21 -24.71 53.09
CA SER A 3 58.70 -23.51 53.76
C SER A 3 57.72 -22.77 52.82
N ARG A 4 56.71 -22.09 53.40
CA ARG A 4 55.76 -21.09 52.79
C ARG A 4 56.40 -19.67 52.77
N PRO A 5 55.90 -18.66 52.03
CA PRO A 5 54.68 -17.85 52.36
C PRO A 5 53.83 -17.45 51.12
N SER A 6 52.49 -17.38 51.13
CA SER A 6 51.50 -16.46 51.75
C SER A 6 51.43 -15.02 51.19
N THR A 7 50.42 -14.78 50.34
CA THR A 7 49.53 -13.58 50.28
C THR A 7 48.28 -14.06 49.53
N GLY A 8 47.02 -13.92 49.96
CA GLY A 8 46.42 -13.08 50.98
C GLY A 8 45.58 -12.00 50.32
N GLN A 9 44.33 -12.30 49.93
CA GLN A 9 43.15 -11.42 50.15
C GLN A 9 41.84 -12.06 49.66
N ARG A 10 41.00 -12.43 50.63
CA ARG A 10 39.53 -12.51 50.50
C ARG A 10 38.98 -11.08 50.50
N LYS A 11 38.00 -10.76 49.64
CA LYS A 11 36.84 -9.93 50.02
C LYS A 11 35.59 -10.34 49.23
N SER A 12 34.49 -10.26 49.95
CA SER A 12 33.14 -10.75 49.74
C SER A 12 32.21 -9.77 49.01
N ALA A 13 31.10 -10.35 48.52
CA ALA A 13 29.76 -9.77 48.36
C ALA A 13 29.52 -8.79 47.20
N LEU A 14 28.58 -9.14 46.32
CA LEU A 14 27.27 -8.47 46.25
C LEU A 14 26.40 -9.14 45.18
N GLN A 15 25.42 -9.90 45.65
CA GLN A 15 24.22 -10.25 44.89
C GLN A 15 23.35 -8.99 44.87
N LYS A 16 23.02 -8.48 43.67
CA LYS A 16 22.00 -7.43 43.52
C LYS A 16 21.19 -7.66 42.26
N ASP A 17 19.88 -7.66 42.50
CA ASP A 17 18.74 -7.89 41.62
C ASP A 17 18.69 -7.02 40.36
N SER A 18 18.02 -7.61 39.37
CA SER A 18 17.12 -7.04 38.36
C SER A 18 17.48 -5.68 37.74
N THR A 19 17.76 -5.67 36.44
CA THR A 19 17.22 -4.63 35.53
C THR A 19 17.21 -5.17 34.09
N THR A 20 15.99 -5.26 33.54
CA THR A 20 15.62 -5.12 32.12
C THR A 20 16.34 -5.98 31.07
N GLU A 21 15.59 -6.94 30.51
CA GLU A 21 15.76 -7.46 29.16
C GLU A 21 15.87 -6.30 28.15
N ALA A 22 17.10 -5.88 27.86
CA ALA A 22 17.41 -5.14 26.66
C ALA A 22 17.34 -6.15 25.52
N GLY A 23 16.21 -6.18 24.79
CA GLY A 23 16.08 -6.97 23.57
C GLY A 23 17.30 -6.72 22.68
N GLU A 24 18.03 -7.79 22.37
CA GLU A 24 19.22 -7.74 21.54
C GLU A 24 18.88 -7.03 20.22
N LYS A 25 19.67 -6.01 19.85
CA LYS A 25 19.55 -5.36 18.54
C LYS A 25 19.75 -6.46 17.47
N PRO A 26 18.88 -6.58 16.46
CA PRO A 26 19.04 -7.61 15.43
C PRO A 26 20.46 -7.57 14.88
N ALA A 27 21.15 -8.71 14.93
CA ALA A 27 22.54 -8.86 14.54
C ALA A 27 22.84 -8.11 13.22
N ASP A 28 23.66 -7.07 13.35
CA ASP A 28 24.25 -6.22 12.33
C ASP A 28 23.37 -5.80 11.13
N PHE A 29 22.38 -4.93 11.38
CA PHE A 29 21.81 -4.05 10.34
C PHE A 29 22.90 -3.44 9.45
N VAL A 30 23.95 -2.91 10.08
CA VAL A 30 25.09 -2.29 9.38
C VAL A 30 25.83 -3.30 8.50
N ALA A 31 26.03 -4.55 8.93
CA ALA A 31 26.72 -5.55 8.11
C ALA A 31 25.84 -6.13 7.00
N LEU A 32 24.54 -6.32 7.22
CA LEU A 32 23.61 -6.77 6.18
C LEU A 32 23.49 -5.72 5.07
N ILE A 33 23.34 -4.45 5.45
CA ILE A 33 23.33 -3.31 4.55
C ILE A 33 24.69 -3.13 3.87
N ALA A 34 25.82 -3.25 4.59
CA ALA A 34 27.16 -3.13 4.03
C ALA A 34 27.42 -4.21 2.96
N LYS A 35 26.92 -5.44 3.15
CA LYS A 35 26.99 -6.50 2.14
C LYS A 35 26.15 -6.16 0.89
N GLN A 36 24.99 -5.52 1.05
CA GLN A 36 24.17 -5.00 -0.06
C GLN A 36 24.74 -3.70 -0.69
N SER A 37 25.74 -3.07 -0.07
CA SER A 37 26.21 -1.72 -0.41
C SER A 37 27.26 -1.64 -1.53
N LEU A 38 27.78 -2.76 -2.01
CA LEU A 38 28.79 -2.77 -3.08
C LEU A 38 28.16 -2.27 -4.40
N PRO A 39 28.71 -1.23 -5.06
CA PRO A 39 28.15 -0.67 -6.29
C PRO A 39 27.96 -1.69 -7.42
N ARG A 40 28.91 -2.63 -7.56
CA ARG A 40 28.80 -3.79 -8.48
C ARG A 40 27.67 -4.74 -8.09
N SER A 41 27.43 -4.94 -6.79
CA SER A 41 26.32 -5.78 -6.31
C SER A 41 24.99 -5.15 -6.66
N ARG A 42 24.77 -3.85 -6.41
CA ARG A 42 23.48 -3.18 -6.69
C ARG A 42 23.11 -3.16 -8.17
N HIS A 43 24.07 -2.90 -9.06
CA HIS A 43 23.82 -2.98 -10.51
C HIS A 43 23.45 -4.42 -10.91
N MET A 44 24.14 -5.43 -10.37
CA MET A 44 23.76 -6.83 -10.56
C MET A 44 22.40 -7.19 -9.93
N HIS A 45 22.00 -6.60 -8.80
CA HIS A 45 20.68 -6.83 -8.18
C HIS A 45 19.56 -6.21 -9.00
N PHE A 46 19.75 -4.98 -9.49
CA PHE A 46 18.81 -4.37 -10.41
C PHE A 46 18.69 -5.20 -11.68
N GLU A 47 19.80 -5.58 -12.33
CA GLU A 47 19.76 -6.41 -13.52
C GLU A 47 19.18 -7.81 -13.25
N ARG A 48 19.38 -8.41 -12.06
CA ARG A 48 18.70 -9.67 -11.66
C ARG A 48 17.21 -9.48 -11.47
N LEU A 49 16.79 -8.39 -10.82
CA LEU A 49 15.38 -8.06 -10.63
C LEU A 49 14.73 -7.76 -11.98
N VAL A 50 15.38 -7.00 -12.85
CA VAL A 50 14.92 -6.69 -14.21
C VAL A 50 14.92 -7.91 -15.12
N ALA A 51 15.93 -8.77 -15.06
CA ALA A 51 15.98 -10.04 -15.81
C ALA A 51 14.86 -10.98 -15.36
N SER A 52 14.52 -10.99 -14.07
CA SER A 52 13.33 -11.71 -13.58
C SER A 52 12.01 -11.07 -14.04
N THR A 53 12.04 -9.79 -14.46
CA THR A 53 10.92 -9.08 -15.07
C THR A 53 10.95 -9.06 -16.60
N ALA A 54 11.86 -9.80 -17.27
CA ALA A 54 12.01 -9.80 -18.72
C ALA A 54 10.69 -10.18 -19.42
N ILE A 55 9.94 -9.13 -19.70
CA ILE A 55 8.69 -9.08 -20.43
C ILE A 55 9.05 -8.29 -21.68
N ASN A 56 8.82 -8.93 -22.82
CA ASN A 56 9.16 -8.44 -24.14
C ASN A 56 8.64 -7.02 -24.37
N SER A 57 9.46 -6.25 -25.08
CA SER A 57 9.44 -4.82 -25.36
C SER A 57 8.26 -4.29 -26.18
N SER A 58 7.02 -4.71 -25.90
CA SER A 58 5.82 -4.17 -26.55
C SER A 58 4.79 -3.67 -25.52
N ASN A 59 4.72 -2.34 -25.41
CA ASN A 59 3.55 -1.49 -25.19
C ASN A 59 2.35 -1.98 -24.35
N THR A 60 1.94 -1.06 -23.48
CA THR A 60 0.63 -0.88 -22.85
C THR A 60 0.32 -1.78 -21.66
N ALA A 61 0.06 -1.12 -20.54
CA ALA A 61 -0.22 -1.66 -19.22
C ALA A 61 -1.56 -2.41 -19.11
N THR A 62 -1.86 -3.31 -20.04
CA THR A 62 -2.72 -4.46 -19.78
C THR A 62 -1.88 -5.56 -19.12
N PHE A 63 -1.15 -5.18 -18.07
CA PHE A 63 -0.49 -6.14 -17.20
C PHE A 63 -1.59 -6.89 -16.48
N LEU A 64 -1.96 -8.03 -17.05
CA LEU A 64 -2.78 -9.04 -16.40
C LEU A 64 -2.16 -9.25 -15.02
N ALA A 65 -2.80 -8.69 -13.99
CA ALA A 65 -2.61 -9.17 -12.63
C ALA A 65 -2.57 -10.69 -12.74
N GLN A 66 -1.62 -11.37 -12.08
CA GLN A 66 -1.70 -12.83 -12.01
C GLN A 66 -3.15 -13.16 -11.69
N VAL A 67 -3.83 -13.96 -12.53
CA VAL A 67 -5.31 -14.04 -12.53
C VAL A 67 -5.86 -14.28 -11.11
N LYS A 68 -5.08 -15.01 -10.30
CA LYS A 68 -5.35 -15.32 -8.89
C LYS A 68 -5.28 -14.14 -7.89
N LYS A 69 -4.58 -13.06 -8.21
CA LYS A 69 -4.39 -11.87 -7.35
C LYS A 69 -5.14 -10.64 -7.86
N ARG A 70 -5.90 -10.77 -8.95
CA ARG A 70 -6.72 -9.69 -9.50
C ARG A 70 -7.85 -9.31 -8.53
N VAL A 71 -8.11 -8.01 -8.41
CA VAL A 71 -9.33 -7.53 -7.75
C VAL A 71 -10.55 -7.82 -8.65
N LYS A 72 -11.57 -8.47 -8.09
CA LYS A 72 -12.81 -8.78 -8.80
C LYS A 72 -13.94 -7.93 -8.24
N LEU A 73 -14.58 -7.16 -9.12
CA LEU A 73 -15.72 -6.34 -8.75
C LEU A 73 -17.00 -7.17 -8.79
N SER A 74 -17.90 -6.91 -7.84
CA SER A 74 -19.26 -7.41 -7.88
C SER A 74 -20.04 -6.76 -9.02
N THR A 75 -20.73 -7.57 -9.79
CA THR A 75 -21.60 -7.16 -10.89
C THR A 75 -23.03 -7.11 -10.37
N LYS A 76 -23.52 -5.92 -10.01
CA LYS A 76 -24.87 -5.73 -9.47
C LYS A 76 -25.84 -5.11 -10.49
N ALA A 77 -25.33 -4.30 -11.40
CA ALA A 77 -26.07 -3.72 -12.52
C ALA A 77 -25.67 -4.39 -13.85
N THR A 78 -26.53 -4.29 -14.87
CA THR A 78 -26.30 -4.86 -16.21
C THR A 78 -25.07 -4.30 -16.92
N GLU A 79 -24.67 -3.06 -16.61
CA GLU A 79 -23.50 -2.39 -17.18
C GLU A 79 -22.23 -2.60 -16.33
N ASP A 80 -22.32 -3.29 -15.19
CA ASP A 80 -21.16 -3.52 -14.33
C ASP A 80 -20.18 -4.51 -14.96
N THR A 81 -18.93 -4.09 -15.07
CA THR A 81 -17.79 -4.96 -15.38
C THR A 81 -17.25 -5.60 -14.10
N ASP A 82 -16.75 -6.84 -14.16
CA ASP A 82 -16.04 -7.46 -13.04
C ASP A 82 -14.54 -7.05 -12.98
N TYR A 83 -14.09 -6.28 -13.97
CA TYR A 83 -12.69 -5.96 -14.25
C TYR A 83 -12.31 -4.54 -13.89
N LEU A 84 -11.16 -4.43 -13.22
CA LEU A 84 -10.44 -3.20 -12.95
C LEU A 84 -8.94 -3.56 -12.91
N PRO A 85 -8.03 -2.72 -13.41
CA PRO A 85 -6.59 -3.01 -13.46
C PRO A 85 -5.93 -2.85 -12.07
N ALA A 86 -6.36 -3.68 -11.13
CA ALA A 86 -5.97 -3.67 -9.72
C ALA A 86 -5.52 -5.07 -9.26
N THR A 87 -4.63 -5.10 -8.29
CA THR A 87 -4.03 -6.34 -7.75
C THR A 87 -3.97 -6.28 -6.23
N TYR A 88 -4.43 -7.35 -5.57
CA TYR A 88 -4.20 -7.53 -4.15
C TYR A 88 -2.73 -7.86 -3.89
N ALA A 89 -2.09 -7.05 -3.05
CA ALA A 89 -0.68 -7.15 -2.69
C ALA A 89 -0.52 -7.32 -1.18
N SER A 90 -1.02 -8.43 -0.67
CA SER A 90 -0.96 -8.77 0.76
C SER A 90 0.46 -9.12 1.21
N PHE A 91 0.78 -8.73 2.44
CA PHE A 91 1.97 -9.15 3.16
C PHE A 91 1.61 -9.44 4.62
N ASN A 92 1.87 -10.66 5.08
CA ASN A 92 1.39 -11.15 6.38
C ASN A 92 -0.14 -10.98 6.53
N ARG A 93 -0.59 -10.18 7.52
CA ARG A 93 -2.02 -9.88 7.77
C ARG A 93 -2.47 -8.54 7.17
N GLU A 94 -1.58 -7.86 6.45
CA GLU A 94 -1.81 -6.51 5.95
C GLU A 94 -2.14 -6.58 4.45
N ASP A 95 -3.34 -6.13 4.10
CA ASP A 95 -3.82 -6.14 2.73
C ASP A 95 -3.66 -4.77 2.06
N TYR A 96 -3.26 -4.82 0.80
CA TYR A 96 -3.15 -3.64 -0.05
C TYR A 96 -3.79 -3.91 -1.39
N ILE A 97 -4.26 -2.84 -2.03
CA ILE A 97 -4.69 -2.88 -3.42
C ILE A 97 -3.82 -1.93 -4.21
N ILE A 98 -3.05 -2.47 -5.15
CA ILE A 98 -2.26 -1.66 -6.10
C ILE A 98 -3.07 -1.50 -7.38
N ILE A 99 -3.33 -0.26 -7.79
CA ILE A 99 -4.24 0.07 -8.88
C ILE A 99 -3.69 1.17 -9.80
N GLN A 100 -4.05 1.09 -11.08
CA GLN A 100 -3.80 2.14 -12.08
C GLN A 100 -4.64 3.40 -11.82
N ALA A 101 -4.29 4.51 -12.47
CA ALA A 101 -5.07 5.73 -12.40
C ALA A 101 -6.48 5.50 -12.97
N PRO A 102 -7.54 5.92 -12.25
CA PRO A 102 -8.89 5.91 -12.81
C PRO A 102 -8.97 6.83 -14.02
N THR A 103 -9.70 6.39 -15.04
CA THR A 103 -10.15 7.21 -16.16
C THR A 103 -11.56 7.73 -15.89
N LYS A 104 -12.09 8.57 -16.80
CA LYS A 104 -13.47 9.06 -16.69
C LYS A 104 -14.50 7.91 -16.71
N GLU A 105 -14.22 6.86 -17.45
CA GLU A 105 -15.07 5.67 -17.61
C GLU A 105 -14.98 4.75 -16.39
N THR A 106 -13.79 4.60 -15.82
CA THR A 106 -13.50 3.63 -14.75
C THR A 106 -13.61 4.21 -13.34
N VAL A 107 -13.92 5.51 -13.20
CA VAL A 107 -14.06 6.17 -11.88
C VAL A 107 -15.17 5.55 -11.03
N VAL A 108 -16.28 5.10 -11.63
CA VAL A 108 -17.35 4.41 -10.91
C VAL A 108 -16.89 3.07 -10.37
N ASP A 109 -16.10 2.34 -11.16
CA ASP A 109 -15.53 1.03 -10.79
C ASP A 109 -14.47 1.19 -9.68
N PHE A 110 -13.68 2.26 -9.72
CA PHE A 110 -12.75 2.61 -8.65
C PHE A 110 -13.47 2.79 -7.30
N TRP A 111 -14.54 3.60 -7.27
CA TRP A 111 -15.29 3.80 -6.04
C TRP A 111 -16.12 2.57 -5.65
N ARG A 112 -16.56 1.75 -6.62
CA ARG A 112 -17.17 0.44 -6.34
C ARG A 112 -16.18 -0.49 -5.63
N MET A 113 -14.92 -0.53 -6.05
CA MET A 113 -13.85 -1.26 -5.37
C MET A 113 -13.64 -0.78 -3.93
N VAL A 114 -13.46 0.54 -3.76
CA VAL A 114 -13.23 1.17 -2.44
C VAL A 114 -14.39 0.84 -1.49
N TRP A 115 -15.63 0.91 -1.98
CA TRP A 115 -16.82 0.57 -1.21
C TRP A 115 -16.90 -0.93 -0.87
N GLN A 116 -16.75 -1.79 -1.88
CA GLN A 116 -16.86 -3.24 -1.76
C GLN A 116 -15.88 -3.80 -0.73
N ASP A 117 -14.62 -3.36 -0.79
CA ASP A 117 -13.55 -3.85 0.08
C ASP A 117 -13.44 -3.01 1.36
N GLY A 118 -14.35 -2.06 1.57
CA GLY A 118 -14.40 -1.25 2.79
C GLY A 118 -13.16 -0.38 3.03
N CYS A 119 -12.41 -0.07 1.98
CA CYS A 119 -11.14 0.67 2.03
C CYS A 119 -11.32 1.99 2.78
N LYS A 120 -10.36 2.31 3.66
CA LYS A 120 -10.39 3.55 4.48
C LYS A 120 -9.28 4.53 4.17
N LEU A 121 -8.24 4.07 3.47
CA LEU A 121 -7.05 4.84 3.18
C LEU A 121 -6.63 4.61 1.73
N ILE A 122 -6.41 5.71 1.02
CA ILE A 122 -5.96 5.73 -0.37
C ILE A 122 -4.70 6.59 -0.43
N VAL A 123 -3.68 6.10 -1.09
CA VAL A 123 -2.47 6.87 -1.42
C VAL A 123 -2.45 7.13 -2.91
N CYS A 124 -2.55 8.39 -3.31
CA CYS A 124 -2.40 8.83 -4.69
C CYS A 124 -0.99 9.35 -4.89
N VAL A 125 -0.23 8.71 -5.79
CA VAL A 125 1.13 9.17 -6.18
C VAL A 125 1.14 9.91 -7.52
N VAL A 126 -0.01 10.16 -8.14
CA VAL A 126 -0.10 10.95 -9.37
C VAL A 126 -0.02 12.43 -9.04
N GLU A 127 0.85 13.19 -9.71
CA GLU A 127 0.98 14.63 -9.46
C GLU A 127 -0.27 15.40 -9.90
N LYS A 128 -0.54 16.55 -9.26
CA LYS A 128 -1.68 17.41 -9.60
C LYS A 128 -1.72 17.81 -11.08
N SER A 129 -0.56 18.04 -11.70
CA SER A 129 -0.46 18.39 -13.13
C SER A 129 -0.88 17.26 -14.08
N GLN A 130 -0.86 16.02 -13.58
CA GLN A 130 -1.26 14.80 -14.29
C GLN A 130 -2.70 14.38 -13.94
N MET A 131 -3.44 15.25 -13.24
CA MET A 131 -4.85 15.04 -12.92
C MET A 131 -5.74 15.94 -13.79
N THR A 132 -6.90 15.43 -14.19
CA THR A 132 -7.83 16.14 -15.08
C THR A 132 -9.29 15.84 -14.74
N MET A 133 -10.18 16.81 -15.00
CA MET A 133 -11.63 16.60 -14.98
C MET A 133 -12.20 16.28 -16.38
N GLN A 134 -11.35 16.33 -17.41
CA GLN A 134 -11.72 16.05 -18.80
C GLN A 134 -11.58 14.56 -19.12
N ASN A 135 -12.10 14.14 -20.28
CA ASN A 135 -11.84 12.79 -20.76
C ASN A 135 -10.48 12.75 -21.46
N ASP A 136 -9.44 12.36 -20.74
CA ASP A 136 -8.07 12.25 -21.24
C ASP A 136 -7.43 11.01 -20.60
N THR A 137 -7.20 9.99 -21.44
CA THR A 137 -6.66 8.70 -21.04
C THR A 137 -5.17 8.75 -20.68
N GLU A 138 -4.48 9.84 -21.01
CA GLU A 138 -3.07 10.06 -20.65
C GLU A 138 -2.93 10.68 -19.25
N LYS A 139 -4.04 11.04 -18.61
CA LYS A 139 -4.07 11.64 -17.27
C LYS A 139 -4.97 10.87 -16.33
N CYS A 140 -4.72 11.04 -15.03
CA CYS A 140 -5.60 10.51 -14.00
C CYS A 140 -6.87 11.37 -13.94
N TYR A 141 -8.03 10.75 -14.02
CA TYR A 141 -9.27 11.44 -13.75
C TYR A 141 -9.30 11.90 -12.29
N GLN A 142 -9.73 13.13 -12.05
CA GLN A 142 -9.86 13.70 -10.72
C GLN A 142 -11.11 13.09 -10.06
N TYR A 143 -10.90 11.97 -9.36
CA TYR A 143 -11.96 11.14 -8.81
C TYR A 143 -12.45 11.57 -7.41
N TRP A 144 -11.97 12.69 -6.88
CA TRP A 144 -12.42 13.25 -5.60
C TRP A 144 -12.50 14.78 -5.64
N PRO A 145 -13.37 15.42 -4.82
CA PRO A 145 -13.43 16.87 -4.70
C PRO A 145 -12.19 17.44 -3.99
N THR A 146 -11.62 18.52 -4.54
CA THR A 146 -10.43 19.19 -4.00
C THR A 146 -10.70 20.58 -3.41
N LYS A 147 -11.86 21.15 -3.69
CA LYS A 147 -12.31 22.44 -3.16
C LYS A 147 -13.08 22.21 -1.84
N PRO A 148 -12.93 23.09 -0.84
CA PRO A 148 -13.69 23.02 0.40
C PRO A 148 -15.19 22.90 0.13
N ASP A 149 -15.87 22.08 0.95
CA ASP A 149 -17.32 21.80 0.89
C ASP A 149 -17.84 21.27 -0.46
N ALA A 150 -16.94 20.91 -1.38
CA ALA A 150 -17.33 20.37 -2.67
C ALA A 150 -17.76 18.91 -2.57
N LYS A 151 -18.77 18.59 -3.36
CA LYS A 151 -19.32 17.25 -3.56
C LYS A 151 -19.07 16.81 -5.00
N MET A 152 -18.84 15.52 -5.19
CA MET A 152 -18.74 14.88 -6.50
C MET A 152 -19.73 13.71 -6.56
N GLU A 153 -20.57 13.70 -7.60
CA GLU A 153 -21.48 12.59 -7.90
C GLU A 153 -20.88 11.72 -9.00
N ILE A 154 -20.89 10.41 -8.79
CA ILE A 154 -20.23 9.43 -9.65
C ILE A 154 -21.22 8.32 -10.02
N GLY A 155 -21.23 7.96 -11.31
CA GLY A 155 -22.05 6.87 -11.84
C GLY A 155 -23.54 7.10 -11.62
N GLN A 156 -24.10 8.20 -12.16
CA GLN A 156 -25.52 8.55 -12.01
C GLN A 156 -25.99 8.60 -10.54
N LYS A 157 -25.18 9.22 -9.66
CA LYS A 157 -25.38 9.31 -8.20
C LYS A 157 -25.24 7.98 -7.43
N ARG A 158 -24.83 6.89 -8.06
CA ARG A 158 -24.48 5.64 -7.35
C ARG A 158 -23.52 5.88 -6.18
N PHE A 159 -22.53 6.74 -6.39
CA PHE A 159 -21.64 7.22 -5.33
C PHE A 159 -21.66 8.73 -5.22
N THR A 160 -21.51 9.21 -3.98
CA THR A 160 -21.30 10.62 -3.64
C THR A 160 -20.06 10.73 -2.77
N VAL A 161 -19.11 11.56 -3.18
CA VAL A 161 -17.88 11.83 -2.43
C VAL A 161 -17.90 13.29 -1.99
N ASN A 162 -17.85 13.53 -0.68
CA ASN A 162 -17.86 14.86 -0.08
C ASN A 162 -16.52 15.13 0.61
N LEU A 163 -15.92 16.29 0.35
CA LEU A 163 -14.74 16.74 1.08
C LEU A 163 -15.14 17.27 2.46
N VAL A 164 -14.62 16.66 3.52
CA VAL A 164 -14.83 17.09 4.91
C VAL A 164 -13.70 18.02 5.35
N LYS A 165 -12.46 17.64 5.05
CA LYS A 165 -11.29 18.39 5.48
C LYS A 165 -10.15 18.23 4.49
N LYS A 166 -9.44 19.32 4.24
CA LYS A 166 -8.18 19.34 3.48
C LYS A 166 -7.07 19.86 4.38
N LYS A 167 -5.94 19.16 4.43
CA LYS A 167 -4.74 19.56 5.17
C LYS A 167 -3.53 19.45 4.25
N GLU A 168 -2.86 20.57 4.00
CA GLU A 168 -1.62 20.58 3.22
C GLU A 168 -0.41 20.42 4.17
N GLU A 169 0.49 19.51 3.81
CA GLU A 169 1.73 19.24 4.53
C GLU A 169 2.91 19.35 3.55
N LYS A 170 4.15 19.32 4.06
CA LYS A 170 5.32 19.36 3.18
C LYS A 170 5.38 18.07 2.34
N GLY A 171 5.22 18.20 1.03
CA GLY A 171 5.34 17.11 0.06
C GLY A 171 4.06 16.30 -0.20
N PHE A 172 2.98 16.51 0.57
CA PHE A 172 1.71 15.81 0.36
C PHE A 172 0.51 16.58 0.93
N ILE A 173 -0.69 16.16 0.52
CA ILE A 173 -1.96 16.72 1.01
C ILE A 173 -2.83 15.58 1.51
N THR A 174 -3.50 15.81 2.64
CA THR A 174 -4.52 14.91 3.18
C THR A 174 -5.91 15.44 2.86
N TYR A 175 -6.77 14.57 2.35
CA TYR A 175 -8.20 14.83 2.14
C TYR A 175 -9.00 13.84 2.97
N ASP A 176 -9.73 14.33 3.96
CA ASP A 176 -10.73 13.53 4.70
C ASP A 176 -12.05 13.63 3.94
N LEU A 177 -12.59 12.49 3.51
CA LEU A 177 -13.75 12.39 2.66
C LEU A 177 -14.86 11.56 3.32
N THR A 178 -16.11 11.92 3.02
CA THR A 178 -17.25 11.03 3.24
C THR A 178 -17.66 10.43 1.90
N LEU A 179 -17.60 9.11 1.80
CA LEU A 179 -18.11 8.33 0.67
C LEU A 179 -19.49 7.79 1.03
N SER A 180 -20.49 8.11 0.22
CA SER A 180 -21.85 7.57 0.35
C SER A 180 -22.23 6.76 -0.88
N ALA A 181 -22.89 5.63 -0.68
CA ALA A 181 -23.49 4.82 -1.74
C ALA A 181 -25.01 5.00 -1.73
N HIS A 182 -25.58 5.21 -2.91
CA HIS A 182 -27.03 5.22 -3.13
C HIS A 182 -27.38 3.91 -3.83
N LEU A 183 -28.17 3.07 -3.17
CA LEU A 183 -28.66 1.83 -3.75
C LEU A 183 -30.00 2.15 -4.41
N ASP A 184 -30.10 2.01 -5.73
CA ASP A 184 -31.39 2.10 -6.40
C ASP A 184 -32.29 0.95 -5.93
N ALA A 185 -33.55 1.26 -5.63
CA ALA A 185 -34.54 0.34 -5.10
C ALA A 185 -35.12 -0.64 -6.15
N ASP A 186 -34.57 -0.66 -7.37
CA ASP A 186 -35.06 -1.51 -8.47
C ASP A 186 -34.52 -2.95 -8.35
N PHE A 187 -34.81 -3.58 -7.21
CA PHE A 187 -34.80 -5.04 -7.05
C PHE A 187 -36.16 -5.60 -7.50
N THR A 188 -36.49 -5.50 -8.80
CA THR A 188 -37.61 -6.28 -9.35
C THR A 188 -37.09 -7.61 -9.88
N SER A 189 -37.17 -8.62 -9.02
CA SER A 189 -37.36 -10.05 -9.34
C SER A 189 -36.76 -10.56 -10.66
N GLY A 190 -35.45 -10.61 -10.78
CA GLY A 190 -34.80 -11.50 -11.73
C GLY A 190 -34.91 -12.94 -11.22
N LYS A 191 -35.88 -13.71 -11.73
CA LYS A 191 -35.96 -15.16 -11.53
C LYS A 191 -34.60 -15.79 -11.84
N VAL A 192 -33.92 -16.31 -10.83
CA VAL A 192 -32.80 -17.22 -11.02
C VAL A 192 -33.41 -18.52 -11.57
N ALA A 193 -33.21 -18.75 -12.86
CA ALA A 193 -33.47 -20.06 -13.45
C ALA A 193 -32.42 -21.03 -12.92
N SER A 194 -32.87 -21.99 -12.12
CA SER A 194 -32.10 -23.14 -11.68
C SER A 194 -31.62 -23.90 -12.92
N LYS A 195 -30.30 -23.99 -13.10
CA LYS A 195 -29.71 -24.99 -13.99
C LYS A 195 -28.86 -25.90 -13.11
N ASP A 196 -29.48 -27.01 -12.73
CA ASP A 196 -28.79 -28.12 -12.09
C ASP A 196 -27.76 -28.68 -13.08
N SER A 197 -26.48 -28.58 -12.71
CA SER A 197 -25.45 -29.46 -13.22
C SER A 197 -24.70 -30.04 -12.03
N MET A 198 -25.04 -31.28 -11.75
CA MET A 198 -24.38 -32.17 -10.82
C MET A 198 -22.95 -32.42 -11.32
N ASP A 199 -21.96 -32.01 -10.54
CA ASP A 199 -20.62 -32.58 -10.61
C ASP A 199 -20.05 -32.77 -9.20
N THR A 200 -19.63 -34.00 -8.97
CA THR A 200 -19.13 -34.55 -7.71
C THR A 200 -17.63 -34.40 -7.67
N GLY A 201 -17.12 -33.61 -6.73
CA GLY A 201 -15.69 -33.49 -6.48
C GLY A 201 -15.38 -32.42 -5.46
N ALA A 202 -15.41 -32.78 -4.18
CA ALA A 202 -14.97 -31.93 -3.09
C ALA A 202 -13.45 -31.71 -3.18
N ALA A 203 -13.05 -30.55 -3.70
CA ALA A 203 -11.78 -29.92 -3.40
C ALA A 203 -12.08 -28.56 -2.77
N GLU A 204 -11.71 -28.39 -1.50
CA GLU A 204 -11.75 -27.10 -0.81
C GLU A 204 -10.92 -26.07 -1.59
N ASP A 205 -11.61 -25.15 -2.28
CA ASP A 205 -10.99 -24.00 -2.93
C ASP A 205 -10.76 -22.89 -1.89
N ASP A 206 -9.61 -22.98 -1.22
CA ASP A 206 -9.14 -22.05 -0.18
C ASP A 206 -8.68 -20.68 -0.76
N THR A 207 -9.06 -20.34 -2.00
CA THR A 207 -8.54 -19.15 -2.71
C THR A 207 -9.54 -18.02 -2.96
N LYS A 208 -10.80 -18.16 -2.52
CA LYS A 208 -11.66 -17.00 -2.29
C LYS A 208 -11.18 -16.30 -1.02
N PRO A 209 -10.91 -14.98 -1.00
CA PRO A 209 -10.62 -14.31 0.26
C PRO A 209 -11.85 -14.49 1.17
N ARG A 210 -11.68 -15.22 2.28
CA ARG A 210 -12.68 -15.40 3.36
C ARG A 210 -13.25 -14.06 3.86
N HIS A 211 -12.58 -12.96 3.51
CA HIS A 211 -12.76 -11.60 3.99
C HIS A 211 -13.76 -10.74 3.20
N ALA A 212 -13.92 -10.93 1.88
CA ALA A 212 -14.89 -10.16 1.09
C ALA A 212 -16.33 -10.50 1.48
N SER A 213 -16.59 -11.78 1.76
CA SER A 213 -17.87 -12.25 2.32
C SER A 213 -18.08 -11.73 3.74
N LEU A 214 -17.04 -11.63 4.56
CA LEU A 214 -17.15 -11.23 5.96
C LEU A 214 -17.41 -9.73 6.12
N PHE A 215 -16.76 -8.88 5.32
CA PHE A 215 -17.08 -7.44 5.29
C PHE A 215 -18.51 -7.22 4.79
N GLN A 216 -18.89 -7.87 3.68
CA GLN A 216 -20.27 -7.79 3.20
C GLN A 216 -21.24 -8.25 4.30
N PHE A 217 -21.01 -9.40 4.93
CA PHE A 217 -21.87 -9.93 5.99
C PHE A 217 -21.96 -9.01 7.22
N THR A 218 -20.83 -8.50 7.73
CA THR A 218 -20.79 -7.58 8.88
C THR A 218 -21.46 -6.24 8.56
N PHE A 219 -21.25 -5.74 7.34
CA PHE A 219 -21.86 -4.50 6.87
C PHE A 219 -23.37 -4.69 6.63
N PHE A 220 -23.78 -5.81 6.02
CA PHE A 220 -25.17 -6.22 5.88
C PHE A 220 -25.85 -6.44 7.24
N PHE A 221 -25.15 -6.98 8.24
CA PHE A 221 -25.69 -7.18 9.59
C PHE A 221 -25.88 -5.86 10.36
N LYS A 222 -24.92 -4.94 10.28
CA LYS A 222 -25.08 -3.55 10.78
C LYS A 222 -26.19 -2.79 10.04
N TYR A 223 -26.41 -3.09 8.77
CA TYR A 223 -27.52 -2.58 7.97
C TYR A 223 -28.86 -3.18 8.41
N PHE A 224 -28.94 -4.49 8.62
CA PHE A 224 -30.16 -5.20 9.01
C PHE A 224 -30.63 -4.81 10.42
N THR A 225 -29.69 -4.66 11.36
CA THR A 225 -30.01 -4.17 12.72
C THR A 225 -30.54 -2.73 12.73
N ARG A 226 -30.11 -1.86 11.80
CA ARG A 226 -30.68 -0.51 11.61
C ARG A 226 -32.06 -0.53 10.95
N LEU A 227 -32.31 -1.45 10.02
CA LEU A 227 -33.62 -1.64 9.36
C LEU A 227 -34.72 -2.06 10.34
N ILE A 228 -34.40 -2.95 11.30
CA ILE A 228 -35.36 -3.39 12.32
C ILE A 228 -35.88 -2.22 13.19
N HIS A 229 -35.11 -1.13 13.29
CA HIS A 229 -35.44 0.02 14.15
C HIS A 229 -36.05 1.23 13.41
N SER A 230 -36.30 1.18 12.10
CA SER A 230 -36.88 2.30 11.34
C SER A 230 -37.89 1.85 10.27
N PRO A 231 -39.18 1.73 10.63
CA PRO A 231 -40.24 1.39 9.68
C PRO A 231 -40.75 2.68 9.01
N SER A 232 -40.07 3.18 7.98
CA SER A 232 -40.65 4.19 7.09
C SER A 232 -40.47 3.78 5.62
N SER A 233 -41.59 3.77 4.90
CA SER A 233 -41.75 3.12 3.59
C SER A 233 -41.24 3.91 2.39
N ASN A 234 -40.37 4.92 2.57
CA ASN A 234 -39.84 5.75 1.47
C ASN A 234 -38.43 6.31 1.75
N ALA A 235 -37.61 5.63 2.55
CA ALA A 235 -36.25 6.08 2.82
C ALA A 235 -35.28 5.56 1.73
N ASN A 236 -34.79 6.46 0.87
CA ASN A 236 -33.54 6.24 0.16
C ASN A 236 -32.42 6.11 1.21
N PHE A 237 -32.06 4.87 1.56
CA PHE A 237 -31.10 4.61 2.64
C PHE A 237 -29.67 4.91 2.16
N LEU A 238 -29.19 6.08 2.55
CA LEU A 238 -27.81 6.51 2.34
C LEU A 238 -26.88 5.83 3.34
N LEU A 239 -26.07 4.89 2.85
CA LEU A 239 -24.94 4.35 3.61
C LEU A 239 -23.72 5.21 3.34
N SER A 240 -23.01 5.63 4.40
CA SER A 240 -21.81 6.44 4.28
C SER A 240 -20.65 5.89 5.11
N CYS A 241 -19.43 6.17 4.67
CA CYS A 241 -18.21 5.86 5.41
C CYS A 241 -17.13 6.91 5.20
N GLN A 242 -16.19 7.00 6.15
CA GLN A 242 -15.03 7.88 6.05
C GLN A 242 -13.93 7.23 5.23
N VAL A 243 -13.33 7.98 4.31
CA VAL A 243 -12.19 7.60 3.48
C VAL A 243 -11.17 8.73 3.50
N ILE A 244 -9.89 8.40 3.62
CA ILE A 244 -8.82 9.39 3.66
C ILE A 244 -7.94 9.20 2.43
N ILE A 245 -7.67 10.29 1.70
CA ILE A 245 -6.72 10.30 0.59
C ILE A 245 -5.45 11.04 1.02
N PHE A 246 -4.32 10.35 0.93
CA PHE A 246 -2.98 10.91 0.99
C PHE A 246 -2.48 11.12 -0.43
N HIS A 247 -2.37 12.38 -0.84
CA HIS A 247 -1.94 12.76 -2.18
C HIS A 247 -0.50 13.27 -2.15
N ILE A 248 0.44 12.49 -2.66
CA ILE A 248 1.84 12.92 -2.80
C ILE A 248 1.92 13.92 -3.95
N THR A 249 2.37 15.14 -3.65
CA THR A 249 2.34 16.25 -4.61
C THR A 249 3.70 16.61 -5.19
N ASN A 250 4.79 16.09 -4.59
CA ASN A 250 6.16 16.48 -4.93
C ASN A 250 7.06 15.27 -5.18
N TRP A 251 6.66 14.41 -6.12
CA TRP A 251 7.48 13.28 -6.53
C TRP A 251 7.17 12.88 -7.97
N SER A 252 7.84 13.49 -8.93
CA SER A 252 7.60 13.21 -10.35
C SER A 252 8.16 11.86 -10.81
N ASN A 253 7.60 11.33 -11.90
CA ASN A 253 8.07 10.09 -12.53
C ASN A 253 9.55 10.19 -12.94
N GLY A 254 10.35 9.15 -12.67
CA GLY A 254 11.75 9.08 -13.07
C GLY A 254 12.70 10.03 -12.34
N ILE A 255 12.22 10.80 -11.36
CA ILE A 255 13.02 11.75 -10.60
C ILE A 255 13.31 11.23 -9.18
N TRP A 256 14.54 11.46 -8.73
CA TRP A 256 14.92 11.23 -7.33
C TRP A 256 14.20 12.22 -6.40
N PRO A 257 13.31 11.78 -5.50
CA PRO A 257 12.55 12.68 -4.63
C PRO A 257 13.37 13.22 -3.46
N ASP A 258 12.82 14.24 -2.80
CA ASP A 258 13.30 14.66 -1.48
C ASP A 258 12.91 13.60 -0.44
N LEU A 259 13.90 12.80 0.00
CA LEU A 259 13.68 11.76 0.99
C LEU A 259 13.41 12.32 2.39
N ASP A 260 13.77 13.56 2.68
CA ASP A 260 13.42 14.22 3.94
C ASP A 260 11.96 14.67 3.98
N GLN A 261 11.25 14.67 2.85
CA GLN A 261 9.79 14.81 2.78
C GLN A 261 9.12 13.44 2.66
N LEU A 262 9.63 12.57 1.78
CA LEU A 262 9.03 11.26 1.52
C LEU A 262 9.14 10.30 2.73
N GLY A 263 10.26 10.33 3.46
CA GLY A 263 10.45 9.51 4.67
C GLY A 263 9.40 9.81 5.75
N PRO A 264 9.27 11.08 6.20
CA PRO A 264 8.22 11.46 7.14
C PRO A 264 6.80 11.18 6.63
N PHE A 265 6.54 11.33 5.32
CA PHE A 265 5.28 10.91 4.73
C PHE A 265 4.99 9.41 4.95
N ILE A 266 5.96 8.53 4.66
CA ILE A 266 5.81 7.08 4.90
C ILE A 266 5.54 6.78 6.37
N LYS A 267 6.21 7.46 7.29
CA LYS A 267 5.97 7.33 8.74
C LYS A 267 4.55 7.75 9.13
N THR A 268 4.06 8.88 8.60
CA THR A 268 2.68 9.35 8.82
C THR A 268 1.65 8.39 8.23
N LEU A 269 1.88 7.88 7.02
CA LEU A 269 1.06 6.86 6.35
C LEU A 269 0.96 5.59 7.20
N THR A 270 2.11 5.09 7.66
CA THR A 270 2.20 3.90 8.52
C THR A 270 1.46 4.09 9.84
N SER A 271 1.67 5.22 10.49
CA SER A 271 0.97 5.57 11.73
C SER A 271 -0.55 5.61 11.52
N LYS A 272 -1.01 6.14 10.38
CA LYS A 272 -2.43 6.23 10.06
C LYS A 272 -3.05 4.88 9.75
N GLU A 273 -2.35 4.03 9.01
CA GLU A 273 -2.75 2.65 8.76
C GLU A 273 -2.88 1.87 10.07
N ILE A 274 -1.90 1.96 10.97
CA ILE A 274 -1.94 1.31 12.30
C ILE A 274 -3.16 1.79 13.10
N GLN A 275 -3.50 3.09 13.05
CA GLN A 275 -4.71 3.61 13.71
C GLN A 275 -6.00 3.02 13.13
N ILE A 276 -6.06 2.79 11.81
CA ILE A 276 -7.20 2.17 11.14
C ILE A 276 -7.29 0.69 11.55
N ILE A 277 -6.17 -0.04 11.54
CA ILE A 277 -6.09 -1.44 11.97
C ILE A 277 -6.59 -1.59 13.41
N LYS A 278 -6.14 -0.73 14.33
CA LYS A 278 -6.57 -0.76 15.75
C LYS A 278 -8.07 -0.50 15.97
N ARG A 279 -8.75 0.13 15.00
CA ARG A 279 -10.20 0.41 15.05
C ARG A 279 -11.01 -0.57 14.22
N ALA A 280 -10.35 -1.42 13.44
CA ALA A 280 -11.00 -2.41 12.63
C ALA A 280 -11.63 -3.48 13.53
N ALA A 281 -12.68 -4.14 13.05
CA ALA A 281 -13.25 -5.27 13.78
C ALA A 281 -12.24 -6.43 13.79
N ASP A 282 -12.29 -7.29 14.81
CA ASP A 282 -11.27 -8.32 15.08
C ASP A 282 -11.01 -9.26 13.88
N ASP A 283 -11.99 -9.41 12.97
CA ASP A 283 -11.92 -10.36 11.86
C ASP A 283 -11.61 -9.74 10.48
N TYR A 284 -11.52 -8.41 10.36
CA TYR A 284 -11.31 -7.76 9.06
C TYR A 284 -10.49 -6.46 9.15
N ILE A 285 -9.32 -6.47 8.52
CA ILE A 285 -8.48 -5.29 8.31
C ILE A 285 -8.77 -4.73 6.91
N PRO A 286 -9.26 -3.49 6.78
CA PRO A 286 -9.54 -2.91 5.46
C PRO A 286 -8.23 -2.65 4.70
N PRO A 287 -8.16 -3.00 3.40
CA PRO A 287 -6.95 -2.79 2.62
C PRO A 287 -6.64 -1.32 2.39
N VAL A 288 -5.35 -1.00 2.28
CA VAL A 288 -4.87 0.31 1.83
C VAL A 288 -4.77 0.32 0.31
N VAL A 289 -5.40 1.30 -0.34
CA VAL A 289 -5.30 1.48 -1.79
C VAL A 289 -4.07 2.30 -2.13
N LEU A 290 -3.18 1.76 -2.96
CA LEU A 290 -2.02 2.46 -3.51
C LEU A 290 -2.26 2.69 -5.00
N GLN A 291 -2.52 3.94 -5.36
CA GLN A 291 -2.87 4.37 -6.70
C GLN A 291 -1.73 5.18 -7.31
N GLY A 292 -1.21 4.70 -8.45
CA GLY A 292 -0.32 5.46 -9.32
C GLY A 292 -0.78 5.36 -10.77
N PHE A 293 -0.16 6.09 -11.69
CA PHE A 293 -0.61 6.13 -13.09
C PHE A 293 -0.76 4.72 -13.69
N ALA A 294 0.31 3.93 -13.65
CA ALA A 294 0.29 2.51 -14.05
C ALA A 294 0.16 1.52 -12.87
N GLY A 295 0.05 2.02 -11.63
CA GLY A 295 0.12 1.16 -10.44
C GLY A 295 1.44 0.35 -10.36
N LEU A 296 2.54 0.97 -10.77
CA LEU A 296 3.91 0.44 -10.77
C LEU A 296 4.86 1.44 -10.09
N ASN A 297 6.16 1.09 -10.04
CA ASN A 297 7.27 2.01 -9.73
C ASN A 297 7.07 2.79 -8.43
N ARG A 298 6.77 4.11 -8.48
CA ARG A 298 6.49 4.93 -7.28
C ARG A 298 5.47 4.28 -6.33
N THR A 299 4.42 3.68 -6.87
CA THR A 299 3.38 2.96 -6.10
C THR A 299 3.98 1.76 -5.34
N CYS A 300 4.87 1.02 -6.01
CA CYS A 300 5.56 -0.14 -5.45
C CYS A 300 6.59 0.27 -4.39
N VAL A 301 7.26 1.41 -4.57
CA VAL A 301 8.16 1.99 -3.56
C VAL A 301 7.39 2.32 -2.29
N VAL A 302 6.20 2.96 -2.40
CA VAL A 302 5.34 3.23 -1.24
C VAL A 302 4.94 1.93 -0.54
N TRP A 303 4.50 0.91 -1.30
CA TRP A 303 4.13 -0.40 -0.74
C TRP A 303 5.25 -1.00 0.11
N VAL A 304 6.46 -1.10 -0.44
CA VAL A 304 7.60 -1.69 0.29
C VAL A 304 7.98 -0.81 1.48
N ALA A 305 8.05 0.51 1.31
CA ALA A 305 8.47 1.42 2.36
C ALA A 305 7.51 1.44 3.55
N THR A 306 6.19 1.33 3.31
CA THR A 306 5.18 1.22 4.38
C THR A 306 5.34 -0.07 5.19
N ILE A 307 5.60 -1.21 4.53
CA ILE A 307 5.87 -2.47 5.24
C ILE A 307 7.17 -2.40 6.03
N LEU A 308 8.24 -1.90 5.41
CA LEU A 308 9.54 -1.72 6.06
C LEU A 308 9.44 -0.82 7.30
N MET A 309 8.67 0.27 7.23
CA MET A 309 8.45 1.15 8.37
C MET A 309 7.73 0.44 9.53
N LYS A 310 6.76 -0.43 9.24
CA LYS A 310 6.11 -1.27 10.27
C LYS A 310 7.08 -2.27 10.89
N GLN A 311 7.91 -2.93 10.08
CA GLN A 311 8.95 -3.85 10.57
C GLN A 311 9.96 -3.12 11.48
N ILE A 312 10.36 -1.91 11.10
CA ILE A 312 11.21 -1.03 11.91
C ILE A 312 10.57 -0.73 13.27
N GLU A 313 9.29 -0.34 13.29
CA GLU A 313 8.56 -0.02 14.53
C GLU A 313 8.38 -1.25 15.42
N ARG A 314 8.22 -2.43 14.83
CA ARG A 314 8.10 -3.72 15.54
C ARG A 314 9.45 -4.34 15.94
N ARG A 315 10.58 -3.74 15.54
CA ARG A 315 11.93 -4.32 15.74
C ARG A 315 12.13 -5.69 15.05
N GLU A 316 11.44 -5.91 13.93
CA GLU A 316 11.48 -7.14 13.13
C GLU A 316 12.54 -7.10 12.04
N CYS A 317 12.83 -8.24 11.39
CA CYS A 317 13.80 -8.29 10.30
C CYS A 317 13.46 -7.32 9.15
N PHE A 318 14.51 -6.72 8.58
CA PHE A 318 14.44 -5.66 7.57
C PHE A 318 15.16 -6.12 6.29
N ASP A 319 14.42 -6.55 5.27
CA ASP A 319 14.98 -7.00 3.99
C ASP A 319 14.24 -6.35 2.82
N VAL A 320 14.85 -5.28 2.29
CA VAL A 320 14.34 -4.50 1.16
C VAL A 320 14.25 -5.33 -0.11
N GLU A 321 15.24 -6.20 -0.36
CA GLU A 321 15.31 -7.00 -1.58
C GLU A 321 14.28 -8.13 -1.57
N TYR A 322 14.08 -8.77 -0.42
CA TYR A 322 13.03 -9.76 -0.25
C TYR A 322 11.65 -9.17 -0.55
N LEU A 323 11.30 -8.02 0.04
CA LEU A 323 10.01 -7.36 -0.20
C LEU A 323 9.85 -6.89 -1.65
N ALA A 324 10.91 -6.36 -2.26
CA ALA A 324 10.88 -5.97 -3.67
C ALA A 324 10.62 -7.18 -4.59
N ARG A 325 11.33 -8.30 -4.38
CA ARG A 325 11.13 -9.54 -5.14
C ARG A 325 9.75 -10.15 -4.90
N HIS A 326 9.25 -10.10 -3.67
CA HIS A 326 7.89 -10.53 -3.34
C HIS A 326 6.86 -9.76 -4.16
N LEU A 327 6.98 -8.42 -4.18
CA LEU A 327 6.06 -7.57 -4.93
C LEU A 327 6.14 -7.79 -6.44
N VAL A 328 7.35 -7.99 -7.01
CA VAL A 328 7.53 -8.29 -8.44
C VAL A 328 6.76 -9.54 -8.87
N ARG A 329 6.70 -10.58 -8.01
CA ARG A 329 5.92 -11.80 -8.30
C ARG A 329 4.41 -11.53 -8.32
N ILE A 330 3.93 -10.63 -7.47
CA ILE A 330 2.50 -10.29 -7.36
C ILE A 330 2.06 -9.33 -8.47
N ARG A 331 2.89 -8.31 -8.73
CA ARG A 331 2.64 -7.23 -9.69
C ARG A 331 3.83 -7.15 -10.66
N PRO A 332 3.83 -7.98 -11.72
CA PRO A 332 4.88 -7.95 -12.73
C PRO A 332 5.06 -6.53 -13.30
N GLY A 333 6.31 -6.15 -13.58
CA GLY A 333 6.66 -4.78 -13.96
C GLY A 333 6.90 -3.82 -12.80
N ALA A 334 6.74 -4.25 -11.54
CA ALA A 334 7.18 -3.48 -10.38
C ALA A 334 8.69 -3.20 -10.46
N PHE A 335 9.09 -1.96 -10.15
CA PHE A 335 10.49 -1.48 -10.20
C PHE A 335 11.16 -1.62 -11.58
N SER A 336 10.39 -1.54 -12.67
CA SER A 336 10.92 -1.49 -14.03
C SER A 336 11.70 -0.21 -14.32
N ASP A 337 11.33 0.89 -13.65
CA ASP A 337 12.08 2.15 -13.68
C ASP A 337 13.32 2.07 -12.77
N PRO A 338 14.54 2.24 -13.31
CA PRO A 338 15.77 2.24 -12.51
C PRO A 338 15.72 3.25 -11.37
N MET A 339 15.19 4.45 -11.61
CA MET A 339 15.17 5.49 -10.58
C MET A 339 14.37 5.02 -9.37
N SER A 340 13.16 4.50 -9.59
CA SER A 340 12.29 3.97 -8.53
C SER A 340 12.95 2.85 -7.73
N PHE A 341 13.71 1.96 -8.38
CA PHE A 341 14.50 0.94 -7.69
C PHE A 341 15.52 1.57 -6.73
N PHE A 342 16.34 2.51 -7.20
CA PHE A 342 17.34 3.14 -6.31
C PHE A 342 16.70 4.01 -5.21
N VAL A 343 15.59 4.68 -5.53
CA VAL A 343 14.82 5.46 -4.56
C VAL A 343 14.30 4.56 -3.43
N LEU A 344 13.87 3.32 -3.72
CA LEU A 344 13.49 2.37 -2.69
C LEU A 344 14.61 2.14 -1.66
N PHE A 345 15.84 1.89 -2.12
CA PHE A 345 16.97 1.68 -1.22
C PHE A 345 17.34 2.95 -0.44
N GLY A 346 17.39 4.10 -1.11
CA GLY A 346 17.62 5.37 -0.42
C GLY A 346 16.56 5.68 0.64
N LEU A 347 15.29 5.42 0.32
CA LEU A 347 14.17 5.61 1.23
C LEU A 347 14.24 4.63 2.41
N ALA A 348 14.63 3.37 2.18
CA ALA A 348 14.82 2.36 3.22
C ALA A 348 15.82 2.83 4.30
N PHE A 349 16.95 3.39 3.88
CA PHE A 349 17.90 4.07 4.76
C PHE A 349 17.23 5.22 5.53
N ARG A 350 16.50 6.08 4.83
CA ARG A 350 15.85 7.22 5.48
C ARG A 350 14.84 6.81 6.54
N ILE A 351 13.98 5.84 6.27
CA ILE A 351 12.99 5.36 7.25
C ILE A 351 13.65 4.62 8.42
N ALA A 352 14.76 3.90 8.20
CA ALA A 352 15.55 3.30 9.27
C ALA A 352 16.07 4.36 10.25
N SER A 353 16.56 5.50 9.75
CA SER A 353 16.96 6.62 10.61
C SER A 353 15.77 7.22 11.38
N LEU A 354 14.59 7.35 10.76
CA LEU A 354 13.37 7.86 11.40
C LEU A 354 12.82 6.92 12.49
N GLY A 355 13.13 5.63 12.40
CA GLY A 355 12.82 4.61 13.41
C GLY A 355 13.92 4.43 14.46
N GLY A 356 15.02 5.19 14.39
CA GLY A 356 16.13 5.10 15.35
C GLY A 356 16.96 3.82 15.22
N TRP A 357 16.99 3.20 14.04
CA TRP A 357 17.86 2.06 13.76
C TRP A 357 19.26 2.48 13.31
N SER A 358 19.40 3.68 12.75
CA SER A 358 20.67 4.27 12.32
C SER A 358 20.74 5.76 12.64
N ALA A 359 21.95 6.31 12.77
CA ALA A 359 22.14 7.74 12.85
C ALA A 359 21.79 8.41 11.51
N TYR A 360 21.22 9.61 11.56
CA TYR A 360 20.82 10.33 10.35
C TYR A 360 22.02 10.71 9.47
N GLU A 361 23.18 11.05 10.07
CA GLU A 361 24.37 11.45 9.30
C GLU A 361 24.93 10.29 8.47
N ASP A 362 25.13 9.11 9.09
CA ASP A 362 25.56 7.90 8.38
C ASP A 362 24.61 7.54 7.23
N THR A 363 23.32 7.72 7.47
CA THR A 363 22.24 7.46 6.50
C THR A 363 22.32 8.41 5.32
N LYS A 364 22.64 9.69 5.56
CA LYS A 364 22.71 10.74 4.53
C LYS A 364 23.83 10.48 3.53
N ASP A 365 24.98 10.03 3.98
CA ASP A 365 26.09 9.71 3.08
C ASP A 365 25.79 8.48 2.21
N ARG A 366 25.15 7.45 2.78
CA ARG A 366 24.67 6.31 2.00
C ARG A 366 23.63 6.70 0.96
N ILE A 367 22.70 7.58 1.32
CA ILE A 367 21.71 8.12 0.38
C ILE A 367 22.38 8.84 -0.79
N LYS A 368 23.44 9.64 -0.53
CA LYS A 368 24.20 10.32 -1.58
C LYS A 368 24.87 9.32 -2.54
N GLU A 369 25.51 8.27 -2.02
CA GLU A 369 26.13 7.21 -2.82
C GLU A 369 25.12 6.49 -3.72
N ILE A 370 23.94 6.17 -3.19
CA ILE A 370 22.87 5.50 -3.92
C ILE A 370 22.33 6.43 -5.02
N LYS A 371 22.10 7.70 -4.70
CA LYS A 371 21.65 8.71 -5.68
C LYS A 371 22.66 8.85 -6.83
N ALA A 372 23.95 8.92 -6.53
CA ALA A 372 24.99 8.97 -7.55
C ALA A 372 24.95 7.72 -8.46
N SER A 373 24.79 6.53 -7.87
CA SER A 373 24.64 5.27 -8.60
C SER A 373 23.40 5.26 -9.52
N ALA A 374 22.29 5.82 -9.03
CA ALA A 374 21.04 5.93 -9.79
C ALA A 374 21.21 6.80 -11.04
N LEU A 375 21.82 7.98 -10.88
CA LEU A 375 22.04 8.93 -11.97
C LEU A 375 22.97 8.36 -13.05
N VAL A 376 24.01 7.61 -12.66
CA VAL A 376 24.89 6.93 -13.61
C VAL A 376 24.12 5.86 -14.39
N THR A 377 23.30 5.06 -13.70
CA THR A 377 22.53 3.97 -14.33
C THR A 377 21.48 4.49 -15.31
N VAL A 378 20.76 5.55 -14.93
CA VAL A 378 19.76 6.19 -15.81
C VAL A 378 20.42 6.76 -17.07
N LYS A 379 21.53 7.52 -16.91
CA LYS A 379 22.29 8.05 -18.06
C LYS A 379 22.86 6.98 -18.98
N ALA A 380 23.20 5.80 -18.45
CA ALA A 380 23.70 4.70 -19.28
C ALA A 380 22.59 4.09 -20.15
N ARG A 381 21.37 4.01 -19.64
CA ARG A 381 20.20 3.49 -20.38
C ARG A 381 19.64 4.47 -21.42
N GLU A 382 19.75 5.77 -21.20
CA GLU A 382 19.37 6.78 -22.21
C GLU A 382 20.26 6.75 -23.47
N LYS A 383 21.44 6.14 -23.38
CA LYS A 383 22.40 6.03 -24.49
C LYS A 383 22.27 4.72 -25.28
N GLN A 384 21.44 3.78 -24.81
CA GLN A 384 21.12 2.52 -25.47
C GLN A 384 19.79 2.67 -26.20
#